data_AF-A0A7R8UYR5-F1
#
_entry.id   AF-A0A7R8UYR5-F1
#
_cell.length_a   1.000
_cell.length_b   1.000
_cell.length_c   1.000
_cell.angle_alpha   90.00
_cell.angle_beta   90.00
_cell.angle_gamma   90.00
#
_symmetry.space_group_name_H-M   'P 1'
#
loop_
_entity.id
_entity.type
_entity.pdbx_description
1 polymer ?
#
loop_
_entity_poly.entity_id
_entity_poly.type
_entity_poly.pdbx_seq_one_letter_code
_entity_poly.pdbx_strand_id
1 'polypeptide(L)'
;MVGRIIYLVMFLMPWNCHRQQCRDDGEVICAKSGEEYKLFTGSCALLAHYCETKEVYVPIPYEQCPPEAFNAPYLCPREDDYICATADDKIYQVFKNHCAYLNFLKTSRKLYWIVNLEHCIGLPDMPSSVCSSIHTIPKRICAFNGIKYQLFHSISALNQKKCRKDGNWRRTSIIYC
;
A
#
# COMPACT_ATOMS: atom_id res chain seq x y z
N MET A 1 19.81 -10.95 24.35
CA MET A 1 20.36 -11.83 23.29
C MET A 1 19.24 -12.73 22.77
N VAL A 2 18.40 -12.25 21.85
CA VAL A 2 17.24 -13.02 21.33
C VAL A 2 17.19 -13.04 19.79
N GLY A 3 18.02 -12.24 19.10
CA GLY A 3 17.96 -12.08 17.64
C GLY A 3 18.68 -13.12 16.78
N ARG A 4 19.38 -14.11 17.36
CA ARG A 4 20.18 -15.07 16.58
C ARG A 4 19.45 -16.35 16.17
N ILE A 5 18.29 -16.65 16.75
CA ILE A 5 17.59 -17.92 16.50
C ILE A 5 16.68 -17.83 15.26
N ILE A 6 16.16 -16.65 14.92
CA ILE A 6 15.20 -16.49 13.81
C ILE A 6 15.87 -16.77 12.45
N TYR A 7 17.13 -16.35 12.26
CA TYR A 7 17.86 -16.53 11.00
C TYR A 7 18.15 -17.99 10.63
N LEU A 8 18.19 -18.91 11.60
CA LEU A 8 18.49 -20.32 11.36
C LEU A 8 17.26 -21.14 10.94
N VAL A 9 16.05 -20.67 11.25
CA VAL A 9 14.82 -21.43 10.97
C VAL A 9 14.38 -21.29 9.49
N MET A 10 14.82 -20.25 8.78
CA MET A 10 14.56 -20.09 7.33
C MET A 10 15.36 -21.05 6.44
N PHE A 11 16.38 -21.74 6.97
CA PHE A 11 17.23 -22.64 6.18
C PHE A 11 16.63 -24.04 5.95
N LEU A 12 15.54 -24.41 6.63
CA LEU A 12 15.00 -25.77 6.60
C LEU A 12 13.51 -25.88 6.25
N MET A 13 12.81 -24.77 5.98
CA MET A 13 11.42 -24.85 5.57
C MET A 13 11.32 -25.05 4.04
N PRO A 14 10.57 -26.05 3.55
CA PRO A 14 10.20 -26.08 2.15
C PRO A 14 9.45 -24.79 1.85
N TRP A 15 10.01 -23.97 0.95
CA TRP A 15 9.44 -22.69 0.52
C TRP A 15 8.12 -22.97 -0.19
N ASN A 16 7.07 -23.10 0.61
CA ASN A 16 5.76 -23.49 0.11
C ASN A 16 5.13 -22.26 -0.53
N CYS A 17 5.17 -22.20 -1.85
CA CYS A 17 4.54 -21.14 -2.65
C CYS A 17 3.00 -21.14 -2.61
N HIS A 18 2.42 -21.78 -1.59
CA HIS A 18 1.01 -21.62 -1.31
C HIS A 18 0.75 -20.17 -0.96
N ARG A 19 -0.37 -19.66 -1.47
CA ARG A 19 -0.86 -18.28 -1.31
C ARG A 19 -1.25 -18.03 0.16
N GLN A 20 -0.29 -18.14 1.08
CA GLN A 20 -0.47 -17.80 2.46
C GLN A 20 -0.64 -16.28 2.53
N GLN A 21 -1.66 -15.86 3.25
CA GLN A 21 -1.86 -14.48 3.66
C GLN A 21 -0.61 -14.05 4.42
N CYS A 22 0.35 -13.49 3.70
CA CYS A 22 1.59 -13.02 4.26
C CYS A 22 1.37 -11.53 4.51
N ARG A 23 1.24 -11.16 5.78
CA ARG A 23 1.05 -9.76 6.13
C ARG A 23 2.41 -9.10 6.13
N ASP A 24 2.67 -8.29 5.12
CA ASP A 24 3.85 -7.43 5.08
C ASP A 24 3.80 -6.47 6.28
N ASP A 25 4.81 -6.54 7.14
CA ASP A 25 5.00 -5.64 8.27
C ASP A 25 5.64 -4.32 7.84
N GLY A 26 6.03 -4.20 6.57
CA GLY A 26 6.68 -3.03 6.00
C GLY A 26 8.16 -2.93 6.36
N GLU A 27 8.74 -3.95 7.01
CA GLU A 27 10.16 -3.99 7.31
C GLU A 27 10.97 -4.19 6.02
N VAL A 28 12.04 -3.41 5.82
CA VAL A 28 12.91 -3.59 4.65
C VAL A 28 13.92 -4.69 4.94
N ILE A 29 13.91 -5.75 4.12
CA ILE A 29 14.88 -6.85 4.20
C ILE A 29 15.92 -6.68 3.11
N CYS A 30 17.20 -6.64 3.50
CA CYS A 30 18.30 -6.82 2.55
C CYS A 30 18.63 -8.30 2.43
N ALA A 31 18.71 -8.80 1.20
CA ALA A 31 19.08 -10.19 0.93
C ALA A 31 20.05 -10.27 -0.24
N LYS A 32 20.86 -11.34 -0.26
CA LYS A 32 21.89 -11.56 -1.29
C LYS A 32 21.78 -12.92 -1.97
N SER A 33 22.17 -12.97 -3.23
CA SER A 33 22.31 -14.19 -4.03
C SER A 33 23.64 -14.12 -4.78
N GLY A 34 24.65 -14.87 -4.31
CA GLY A 34 26.03 -14.68 -4.78
C GLY A 34 26.54 -13.27 -4.46
N GLU A 35 26.91 -12.52 -5.51
CA GLU A 35 27.38 -11.13 -5.43
C GLU A 35 26.25 -10.09 -5.62
N GLU A 36 25.02 -10.53 -5.92
CA GLU A 36 23.88 -9.64 -6.15
C GLU A 36 23.13 -9.37 -4.84
N TYR A 37 22.80 -8.09 -4.60
CA TYR A 37 22.05 -7.64 -3.42
C TYR A 37 20.72 -7.03 -3.84
N LYS A 38 19.64 -7.38 -3.12
CA LYS A 38 18.30 -6.83 -3.36
C LYS A 38 17.62 -6.46 -2.05
N LEU A 39 16.79 -5.43 -2.12
CA LEU A 39 15.94 -4.99 -1.03
C LEU A 39 14.50 -5.44 -1.28
N PHE A 40 13.94 -6.09 -0.29
CA PHE A 40 12.57 -6.61 -0.27
C PHE A 40 11.76 -5.87 0.79
N THR A 41 10.47 -5.72 0.53
CA THR A 41 9.51 -5.21 1.50
C THR A 41 8.89 -6.38 2.24
N GLY A 42 9.46 -6.68 3.40
CA GLY A 42 9.11 -7.80 4.23
C GLY A 42 9.55 -9.15 3.67
N SER A 43 9.32 -10.17 4.49
CA SER A 43 9.58 -11.57 4.14
C SER A 43 8.65 -12.07 3.01
N CYS A 44 7.48 -11.46 2.89
CA CYS A 44 6.49 -11.76 1.87
C CYS A 44 6.98 -11.45 0.46
N ALA A 45 7.60 -10.27 0.25
CA ALA A 45 8.17 -9.92 -1.04
C ALA A 45 9.32 -10.86 -1.44
N LEU A 46 10.16 -11.24 -0.47
CA LEU A 46 11.25 -12.19 -0.68
C LEU A 46 10.73 -13.57 -1.11
N LEU A 47 9.72 -14.10 -0.40
CA LEU A 47 9.06 -15.37 -0.74
C LEU A 47 8.37 -15.29 -2.10
N ALA A 48 7.65 -14.20 -2.39
CA ALA A 48 6.98 -13.99 -3.68
C ALA A 48 7.99 -14.00 -4.83
N HIS A 49 9.12 -13.30 -4.68
CA HIS A 49 10.20 -13.31 -5.67
C HIS A 49 10.72 -14.71 -5.92
N TYR A 50 11.07 -15.46 -4.87
CA TYR A 50 11.49 -16.85 -5.00
C TYR A 50 10.45 -17.70 -5.75
N CYS A 51 9.16 -17.53 -5.42
CA CYS A 51 8.11 -18.31 -6.05
C CYS A 51 7.97 -18.04 -7.54
N GLU A 52 8.19 -16.79 -7.97
CA GLU A 52 8.13 -16.36 -9.37
C GLU A 52 9.39 -16.71 -10.16
N THR A 53 10.59 -16.47 -9.61
CA THR A 53 11.86 -16.57 -10.34
C THR A 53 12.66 -17.84 -10.05
N LYS A 54 12.35 -18.52 -8.94
CA LYS A 54 13.16 -19.62 -8.35
C LYS A 54 14.57 -19.19 -7.91
N GLU A 55 14.85 -17.89 -7.87
CA GLU A 55 16.11 -17.35 -7.35
C GLU A 55 16.09 -17.32 -5.82
N VAL A 56 17.15 -17.83 -5.21
CA VAL A 56 17.28 -17.91 -3.74
C VAL A 56 18.10 -16.73 -3.23
N TYR A 57 17.44 -15.83 -2.51
CA TYR A 57 18.06 -14.72 -1.82
C TYR A 57 18.09 -14.99 -0.32
N VAL A 58 19.26 -14.86 0.30
CA VAL A 58 19.47 -15.08 1.73
C VAL A 58 19.44 -13.74 2.46
N PRO A 59 18.53 -13.53 3.43
CA PRO A 59 18.52 -12.33 4.26
C PRO A 59 19.85 -12.12 4.98
N ILE A 60 20.33 -10.88 4.99
CA ILE A 60 21.51 -10.46 5.73
C ILE A 60 21.14 -9.30 6.67
N PRO A 61 21.93 -9.07 7.74
CA PRO A 61 21.74 -7.90 8.59
C PRO A 61 21.78 -6.60 7.76
N TYR A 62 20.89 -5.66 8.08
CA TYR A 62 20.72 -4.41 7.33
C TYR A 62 22.03 -3.61 7.24
N GLU A 63 22.85 -3.65 8.28
CA GLU A 63 24.14 -2.96 8.37
C GLU A 63 25.20 -3.57 7.44
N GLN A 64 24.98 -4.77 6.93
CA GLN A 64 25.86 -5.47 5.97
C GLN A 64 25.40 -5.26 4.52
N CYS A 65 24.32 -4.51 4.31
CA CYS A 65 23.82 -4.23 2.98
C CYS A 65 24.67 -3.12 2.32
N PRO A 66 25.16 -3.32 1.09
CA PRO A 66 25.96 -2.31 0.41
C PRO A 66 25.13 -1.05 0.12
N PRO A 67 25.73 0.16 0.20
CA PRO A 67 25.04 1.42 -0.08
C PRO A 67 24.32 1.43 -1.45
N GLU A 68 24.88 0.76 -2.44
CA GLU A 68 24.37 0.69 -3.80
C GLU A 68 23.01 -0.02 -3.87
N ALA A 69 22.76 -1.00 -3.00
CA ALA A 69 21.49 -1.71 -2.93
C ALA A 69 20.33 -0.78 -2.52
N PHE A 70 20.62 0.28 -1.75
CA PHE A 70 19.62 1.26 -1.33
C PHE A 70 19.16 2.19 -2.45
N ASN A 71 19.95 2.33 -3.51
CA ASN A 71 19.55 3.09 -4.70
C ASN A 71 18.62 2.28 -5.61
N ALA A 72 18.61 0.96 -5.49
CA ALA A 72 17.73 0.10 -6.28
C ALA A 72 16.27 0.19 -5.80
N PRO A 73 15.27 0.06 -6.70
CA PRO A 73 13.88 -0.06 -6.28
C PRO A 73 13.67 -1.31 -5.44
N TYR A 74 12.83 -1.20 -4.42
CA TYR A 74 12.32 -2.34 -3.67
C TYR A 74 11.53 -3.27 -4.58
N LEU A 75 11.73 -4.57 -4.40
CA LEU A 75 10.85 -5.57 -5.00
C LEU A 75 9.56 -5.65 -4.19
N CYS A 76 8.43 -5.47 -4.89
CA CYS A 76 7.11 -5.40 -4.30
C CYS A 76 6.33 -6.70 -4.53
N PRO A 77 5.56 -7.17 -3.53
CA PRO A 77 4.62 -8.25 -3.75
C PRO A 77 3.50 -7.76 -4.68
N ARG A 78 2.83 -8.70 -5.36
CA ARG A 78 1.68 -8.38 -6.24
C ARG A 78 0.42 -7.97 -5.49
N GLU A 79 0.40 -8.15 -4.17
CA GLU A 79 -0.77 -7.92 -3.33
C GLU A 79 -1.22 -6.45 -3.35
N ASP A 80 -2.55 -6.31 -3.28
CA ASP A 80 -3.28 -5.06 -3.39
C ASP A 80 -3.70 -4.63 -1.98
N ASP A 81 -2.82 -3.91 -1.28
CA ASP A 81 -3.10 -3.33 0.06
C ASP A 81 -2.97 -1.80 0.00
N TYR A 82 -3.96 -1.18 -0.64
CA TYR A 82 -3.90 0.22 -1.02
C TYR A 82 -3.70 1.14 0.17
N ILE A 83 -2.81 2.11 0.02
CA ILE A 83 -2.55 3.15 1.01
C ILE A 83 -2.81 4.53 0.42
N CYS A 84 -3.23 5.46 1.27
CA CYS A 84 -3.37 6.86 0.93
C CYS A 84 -2.26 7.63 1.65
N ALA A 85 -1.53 8.47 0.93
CA ALA A 85 -0.59 9.39 1.53
C ALA A 85 -0.85 10.82 1.09
N THR A 86 -0.41 11.77 1.89
CA THR A 86 -0.48 13.19 1.54
C THR A 86 0.82 13.92 1.78
N ALA A 87 1.08 14.93 0.96
CA ALA A 87 2.10 15.95 1.19
C ALA A 87 1.41 17.28 1.50
N ASP A 88 1.76 17.88 2.65
CA ASP A 88 1.26 19.15 3.15
C ASP A 88 -0.28 19.23 3.29
N ASP A 89 -0.95 18.09 3.52
CA ASP A 89 -2.42 17.93 3.56
C ASP A 89 -3.16 18.48 2.31
N LYS A 90 -2.42 18.70 1.22
CA LYS A 90 -2.90 19.36 -0.01
C LYS A 90 -2.83 18.44 -1.22
N ILE A 91 -1.81 17.60 -1.27
CA ILE A 91 -1.58 16.67 -2.39
C ILE A 91 -1.83 15.28 -1.84
N TYR A 92 -2.86 14.61 -2.33
CA TYR A 92 -3.21 13.25 -1.93
C TYR A 92 -2.87 12.29 -3.06
N GLN A 93 -2.32 11.13 -2.72
CA GLN A 93 -1.95 10.10 -3.67
C GLN A 93 -2.26 8.71 -3.13
N VAL A 94 -2.78 7.86 -4.01
CA VAL A 94 -3.05 6.45 -3.72
C VAL A 94 -1.86 5.64 -4.20
N PHE A 95 -1.39 4.73 -3.36
CA PHE A 95 -0.40 3.73 -3.73
C PHE A 95 -1.03 2.35 -3.61
N LYS A 96 -0.62 1.47 -4.51
CA LYS A 96 -1.16 0.11 -4.59
C LYS A 96 -0.88 -0.72 -3.33
N ASN A 97 0.28 -0.52 -2.73
CA ASN A 97 0.72 -1.13 -1.48
C ASN A 97 1.84 -0.31 -0.83
N HIS A 98 2.25 -0.72 0.37
CA HIS A 98 3.33 -0.06 1.12
C HIS A 98 4.64 0.00 0.32
N CYS A 99 4.98 -1.07 -0.41
CA CYS A 99 6.17 -1.08 -1.25
C CYS A 99 6.15 -0.04 -2.37
N ALA A 100 5.02 0.12 -3.07
CA ALA A 100 4.87 1.14 -4.10
C ALA A 100 5.07 2.56 -3.53
N TYR A 101 4.60 2.81 -2.31
CA TYR A 101 4.83 4.06 -1.59
C TYR A 101 6.31 4.27 -1.22
N LEU A 102 6.97 3.26 -0.66
CA LEU A 102 8.40 3.36 -0.33
C LEU A 102 9.27 3.59 -1.57
N ASN A 103 8.96 2.93 -2.69
CA ASN A 103 9.62 3.18 -3.97
C ASN A 103 9.40 4.61 -4.48
N PHE A 104 8.18 5.12 -4.35
CA PHE A 104 7.88 6.50 -4.70
C PHE A 104 8.68 7.49 -3.83
N LEU A 105 8.79 7.25 -2.52
CA LEU A 105 9.55 8.12 -1.61
C LEU A 105 11.04 8.23 -1.98
N LYS A 106 11.65 7.19 -2.57
CA LYS A 106 13.06 7.24 -3.03
C LYS A 106 13.31 8.31 -4.09
N THR A 107 12.31 8.62 -4.90
CA THR A 107 12.44 9.58 -6.02
C THR A 107 11.72 10.90 -5.74
N SER A 108 10.80 10.91 -4.78
CA SER A 108 10.07 12.11 -4.37
C SER A 108 10.98 13.12 -3.68
N ARG A 109 10.85 14.39 -4.05
CA ARG A 109 11.46 15.53 -3.32
C ARG A 109 10.60 16.07 -2.19
N LYS A 110 9.36 15.55 -2.06
CA LYS A 110 8.42 15.94 -1.00
C LYS A 110 8.26 14.81 0.00
N LEU A 111 8.04 15.19 1.25
CA LEU A 111 7.66 14.25 2.31
C LEU A 111 6.17 13.96 2.19
N TYR A 112 5.84 12.67 2.16
CA TYR A 112 4.46 12.20 2.22
C TYR A 112 4.26 11.39 3.49
N TRP A 113 3.12 11.56 4.16
CA TRP A 113 2.72 10.73 5.29
C TRP A 113 1.46 9.95 4.94
N ILE A 114 1.39 8.72 5.46
CA ILE A 114 0.21 7.87 5.31
C ILE A 114 -0.95 8.49 6.10
N VAL A 115 -2.10 8.60 5.46
CA VAL A 115 -3.36 9.06 6.05
C VAL A 115 -4.44 8.02 5.82
N ASN A 116 -5.60 8.21 6.47
CA ASN A 116 -6.72 7.32 6.26
C ASN A 116 -7.15 7.33 4.77
N LEU A 117 -7.38 6.14 4.23
CA LEU A 117 -7.79 5.89 2.85
C LEU A 117 -9.00 6.72 2.38
N GLU A 118 -9.86 7.12 3.33
CA GLU A 118 -11.00 8.01 3.09
C GLU A 118 -10.64 9.35 2.44
N HIS A 119 -9.43 9.86 2.70
CA HIS A 119 -8.97 11.14 2.15
C HIS A 119 -8.64 11.06 0.66
N CYS A 120 -8.34 9.86 0.16
CA CYS A 120 -8.02 9.63 -1.25
C CYS A 120 -9.22 9.19 -2.10
N ILE A 121 -10.43 9.12 -1.53
CA ILE A 121 -11.61 8.66 -2.27
C ILE A 121 -11.97 9.61 -3.41
N GLY A 122 -12.09 9.04 -4.61
CA GLY A 122 -12.40 9.79 -5.84
C GLY A 122 -11.17 10.25 -6.61
N LEU A 123 -9.95 9.96 -6.12
CA LEU A 123 -8.74 10.13 -6.91
C LEU A 123 -8.71 9.13 -8.09
N PRO A 124 -8.08 9.50 -9.22
CA PRO A 124 -8.15 8.73 -10.46
C PRO A 124 -7.57 7.32 -10.36
N ASP A 125 -6.61 7.10 -9.45
CA ASP A 125 -5.90 5.83 -9.26
C ASP A 125 -6.51 4.94 -8.16
N MET A 126 -7.61 5.39 -7.54
CA MET A 126 -8.32 4.63 -6.52
C MET A 126 -9.19 3.54 -7.19
N PRO A 127 -9.00 2.25 -6.90
CA PRO A 127 -9.82 1.19 -7.48
C PRO A 127 -11.23 1.20 -6.92
N SER A 128 -12.20 0.83 -7.76
CA SER A 128 -13.61 0.74 -7.37
C SER A 128 -13.89 -0.30 -6.27
N SER A 129 -13.10 -1.38 -6.23
CA SER A 129 -13.18 -2.42 -5.19
C SER A 129 -12.87 -1.87 -3.80
N VAL A 130 -11.80 -1.07 -3.70
CA VAL A 130 -11.35 -0.44 -2.44
C VAL A 130 -12.34 0.61 -1.96
N CYS A 131 -12.93 1.38 -2.88
CA CYS A 131 -13.96 2.36 -2.51
C CYS A 131 -15.21 1.73 -1.88
N SER A 132 -15.47 0.46 -2.18
CA SER A 132 -16.65 -0.28 -1.70
C SER A 132 -16.40 -0.96 -0.36
N SER A 133 -15.15 -1.25 0.00
CA SER A 133 -14.75 -1.92 1.24
C SER A 133 -14.55 -0.97 2.43
N ILE A 134 -14.58 0.36 2.21
CA ILE A 134 -14.54 1.35 3.29
C ILE A 134 -15.89 1.33 4.02
N HIS A 135 -15.97 0.42 4.99
CA HIS A 135 -17.11 0.26 5.88
C HIS A 135 -17.25 1.48 6.76
N THR A 136 -18.43 2.05 6.74
CA THR A 136 -18.72 3.27 7.49
C THR A 136 -20.15 3.23 7.99
N ILE A 137 -20.34 3.90 9.12
CA ILE A 137 -21.61 3.92 9.86
C ILE A 137 -22.73 4.42 8.92
N PRO A 138 -23.89 3.74 8.88
CA PRO A 138 -25.03 4.17 8.07
C PRO A 138 -25.57 5.50 8.60
N LYS A 139 -25.08 6.60 8.01
CA LYS A 139 -25.55 7.95 8.27
C LYS A 139 -25.89 8.60 6.93
N ARG A 140 -27.07 9.20 6.84
CA ARG A 140 -27.48 9.95 5.64
C ARG A 140 -26.56 11.16 5.45
N ILE A 141 -26.13 11.38 4.21
CA ILE A 141 -25.18 12.44 3.85
C ILE A 141 -25.70 13.19 2.64
N CYS A 142 -25.74 14.52 2.73
CA CYS A 142 -25.96 15.37 1.58
C CYS A 142 -24.62 15.65 0.88
N ALA A 143 -24.60 15.60 -0.44
CA ALA A 143 -23.46 15.98 -1.25
C ALA A 143 -23.89 16.79 -2.48
N PHE A 144 -22.97 17.61 -2.99
CA PHE A 144 -23.15 18.46 -4.16
C PHE A 144 -22.07 18.15 -5.20
N ASN A 145 -22.44 18.06 -6.48
CA ASN A 145 -21.49 17.73 -7.57
C ASN A 145 -21.15 18.91 -8.50
N GLY A 146 -21.54 20.13 -8.13
CA GLY A 146 -21.46 21.31 -9.02
C GLY A 146 -22.76 21.61 -9.75
N ILE A 147 -23.69 20.65 -9.81
CA ILE A 147 -24.97 20.78 -10.54
C ILE A 147 -26.16 20.58 -9.61
N LYS A 148 -26.14 19.54 -8.77
CA LYS A 148 -27.26 19.22 -7.89
C LYS A 148 -26.81 18.73 -6.52
N TYR A 149 -27.68 18.97 -5.54
CA TYR A 149 -27.62 18.34 -4.24
C TYR A 149 -28.28 16.96 -4.32
N GLN A 150 -27.71 15.98 -3.62
CA GLN A 150 -28.27 14.63 -3.53
C GLN A 150 -28.02 14.05 -2.15
N LEU A 151 -29.05 13.43 -1.60
CA LEU A 151 -28.97 12.68 -0.35
C LEU A 151 -28.51 11.24 -0.64
N PHE A 152 -27.49 10.82 0.07
CA PHE A 152 -26.95 9.46 0.07
C PHE A 152 -27.31 8.79 1.39
N HIS A 153 -27.67 7.50 1.33
CA HIS A 153 -28.07 6.72 2.50
C HIS A 153 -26.90 6.36 3.42
N SER A 154 -25.66 6.45 2.94
CA SER A 154 -24.41 6.25 3.68
C SER A 154 -23.26 7.01 3.03
N ILE A 155 -22.14 7.17 3.75
CA ILE A 155 -20.89 7.67 3.14
C ILE A 155 -20.32 6.66 2.14
N SER A 156 -20.46 5.34 2.37
CA SER A 156 -20.08 4.32 1.37
C SER A 156 -20.79 4.54 0.03
N ALA A 157 -22.08 4.90 0.05
CA ALA A 157 -22.83 5.18 -1.18
C ALA A 157 -22.31 6.43 -1.92
N LEU A 158 -21.94 7.48 -1.17
CA LEU A 158 -21.28 8.66 -1.73
C LEU A 158 -19.91 8.30 -2.31
N ASN A 159 -19.12 7.50 -1.60
CA ASN A 159 -17.78 7.09 -2.01
C ASN A 159 -17.82 6.24 -3.29
N GLN A 160 -18.77 5.31 -3.42
CA GLN A 160 -18.98 4.58 -4.67
C GLN A 160 -19.31 5.52 -5.83
N LYS A 161 -20.15 6.54 -5.60
CA LYS A 161 -20.50 7.55 -6.61
C LYS A 161 -19.26 8.34 -7.06
N LYS A 162 -18.42 8.77 -6.11
CA LYS A 162 -17.14 9.44 -6.38
C LYS A 162 -16.20 8.55 -7.20
N CYS A 163 -16.09 7.27 -6.86
CA CYS A 163 -15.16 6.36 -7.54
C CYS A 163 -15.60 5.95 -8.94
N ARG A 164 -16.91 5.99 -9.23
CA ARG A 164 -17.43 5.87 -10.61
C ARG A 164 -17.11 7.11 -11.47
N LYS A 165 -16.48 8.14 -10.88
CA LYS A 165 -16.24 9.44 -11.52
C LYS A 165 -17.52 10.08 -12.05
N ASP A 166 -18.67 9.79 -11.42
CA ASP A 166 -20.00 10.34 -11.75
C ASP A 166 -20.14 11.80 -11.24
N GLY A 167 -19.11 12.63 -11.44
CA GLY A 167 -19.04 14.03 -11.00
C GLY A 167 -18.21 14.26 -9.74
N ASN A 168 -17.84 15.52 -9.52
CA ASN A 168 -17.03 15.98 -8.38
C ASN A 168 -17.89 16.15 -7.13
N TRP A 169 -18.43 15.04 -6.62
CA TRP A 169 -19.27 15.07 -5.42
C TRP A 169 -18.47 15.51 -4.20
N ARG A 170 -18.97 16.53 -3.49
CA ARG A 170 -18.41 17.03 -2.23
C ARG A 170 -19.48 16.96 -1.15
N ARG A 171 -19.11 16.47 0.03
CA ARG A 171 -20.01 16.46 1.19
C ARG A 171 -20.41 17.89 1.54
N THR A 172 -21.67 18.08 1.87
CA THR A 172 -22.22 19.37 2.32
C THR A 172 -23.13 19.16 3.54
N SER A 173 -23.70 20.24 4.05
CA SER A 173 -24.67 20.19 5.15
C SER A 173 -25.94 19.48 4.71
N ILE A 174 -26.53 18.71 5.62
CA ILE A 174 -27.73 17.94 5.33
C ILE A 174 -28.92 18.84 4.97
N ILE A 175 -28.92 20.10 5.42
CA ILE A 175 -30.00 21.10 5.19
C ILE A 175 -30.19 21.51 3.73
N TYR A 176 -29.22 21.22 2.86
CA TYR A 176 -29.31 21.50 1.43
C TYR A 176 -29.93 20.34 0.64
N CYS A 177 -30.19 19.24 1.33
CA CYS A 177 -31.00 18.12 0.93
C CYS A 177 -32.14 17.98 1.97
#